data_AF-A0A7V5VK46-F1
#
_entry.id   AF-A0A7V5VK46-F1
#
_cell.length_a   1.000
_cell.length_b   1.000
_cell.length_c   1.000
_cell.angle_alpha   90.00
_cell.angle_beta   90.00
_cell.angle_gamma   90.00
#
_symmetry.space_group_name_H-M   'P 1'
#
loop_
_entity.id
_entity.type
_entity.pdbx_description
1 polymer ?
#
loop_
_entity_poly.entity_id
_entity_poly.type
_entity_poly.pdbx_seq_one_letter_code
_entity_poly.pdbx_strand_id
1 'polypeptide(L)'
;MQYTRTIQFSGYTWRVKRHTTPVGPGPNLFSDADCNVWVDARGRLHLKITRNGNRWECAEVICTRSLGYGTYRFYLDSEVHNLDPRVVLGLFTWSDTPQHGFREIDIEFARFQGPAGPNGYYTIRPHDPGHPQHTFQWPANIRQSVHFFRWEPGRLYFRSVRGHRPDPSSASAIVAEWTYTGSFVPPPGDENPRLNLWLLDGQPPTDGREVEVIISRFEYVGL
;
A
#
# COMPACT_ATOMS: atom_id res chain seq x y z
N MET A 1 -0.09 -18.12 -8.14
CA MET A 1 1.04 -17.17 -8.24
C MET A 1 2.35 -17.93 -8.25
N GLN A 2 3.33 -17.53 -9.05
CA GLN A 2 4.70 -18.07 -8.95
C GLN A 2 5.54 -17.09 -8.12
N TYR A 3 5.87 -17.46 -6.88
CA TYR A 3 6.71 -16.67 -5.98
C TYR A 3 8.10 -17.30 -5.90
N THR A 4 8.91 -17.12 -6.93
CA THR A 4 10.26 -17.73 -6.96
C THR A 4 11.30 -16.84 -6.28
N ARG A 5 11.14 -15.51 -6.37
CA ARG A 5 12.03 -14.53 -5.75
C ARG A 5 11.49 -14.02 -4.41
N THR A 6 12.39 -13.90 -3.44
CA THR A 6 12.14 -13.24 -2.16
C THR A 6 13.18 -12.14 -1.91
N ILE A 7 12.81 -11.18 -1.07
CA ILE A 7 13.71 -10.11 -0.58
C ILE A 7 13.62 -10.02 0.95
N GLN A 8 14.67 -9.48 1.57
CA GLN A 8 14.69 -9.12 2.99
C GLN A 8 14.47 -7.61 3.12
N PHE A 9 13.39 -7.20 3.78
CA PHE A 9 13.09 -5.79 4.02
C PHE A 9 12.51 -5.61 5.42
N SER A 10 13.07 -4.66 6.17
CA SER A 10 12.66 -4.34 7.55
C SER A 10 12.61 -5.53 8.51
N GLY A 11 13.51 -6.51 8.34
CA GLY A 11 13.57 -7.72 9.17
C GLY A 11 12.54 -8.80 8.81
N TYR A 12 11.79 -8.63 7.72
CA TYR A 12 10.84 -9.62 7.21
C TYR A 12 11.28 -10.14 5.84
N THR A 13 10.89 -11.38 5.56
CA THR A 13 10.98 -11.97 4.23
C THR A 13 9.71 -11.64 3.45
N TRP A 14 9.89 -11.14 2.23
CA TRP A 14 8.79 -10.79 1.32
C TRP A 14 8.92 -11.57 0.03
N ARG A 15 7.83 -12.20 -0.42
CA ARG A 15 7.72 -12.77 -1.78
C ARG A 15 7.49 -11.64 -2.77
N VAL A 16 8.16 -11.69 -3.91
CA VAL A 16 7.92 -10.75 -5.01
C VAL A 16 6.91 -11.37 -5.97
N LYS A 17 5.83 -10.65 -6.27
CA LYS A 17 4.77 -11.13 -7.15
C LYS A 17 5.22 -11.09 -8.60
N ARG A 18 4.95 -12.16 -9.35
CA ARG A 18 5.22 -12.25 -10.79
C ARG A 18 4.07 -12.88 -11.55
N HIS A 19 3.63 -12.24 -12.63
CA HIS A 19 2.60 -12.76 -13.53
C HIS A 19 2.83 -12.28 -14.97
N THR A 20 2.86 -13.24 -15.91
CA THR A 20 3.01 -12.98 -17.35
C THR A 20 1.68 -12.74 -18.07
N THR A 21 0.56 -12.99 -17.39
CA THR A 21 -0.81 -12.67 -17.82
C THR A 21 -1.42 -11.65 -16.85
N PRO A 22 -2.31 -10.76 -17.31
CA PRO A 22 -2.94 -9.77 -16.44
C PRO A 22 -3.64 -10.40 -15.23
N VAL A 23 -3.39 -9.86 -14.03
CA VAL A 23 -4.01 -10.25 -12.77
C VAL A 23 -4.28 -9.03 -11.88
N GLY A 24 -5.15 -9.22 -10.88
CA GLY A 24 -5.54 -8.20 -9.91
C GLY A 24 -4.40 -7.67 -9.03
N PRO A 25 -4.53 -6.45 -8.46
CA PRO A 25 -5.59 -5.47 -8.75
C PRO A 25 -5.52 -4.95 -10.19
N GLY A 26 -6.68 -4.61 -10.78
CA GLY A 26 -6.81 -4.30 -12.20
C GLY A 26 -6.37 -5.45 -13.14
N PRO A 27 -6.30 -5.23 -14.45
CA PRO A 27 -5.64 -6.13 -15.38
C PRO A 27 -4.14 -5.79 -15.48
N ASN A 28 -3.34 -6.10 -14.46
CA ASN A 28 -1.92 -5.75 -14.40
C ASN A 28 -0.96 -6.92 -14.64
N LEU A 29 0.17 -6.63 -15.28
CA LEU A 29 1.34 -7.51 -15.27
C LEU A 29 2.21 -7.16 -14.07
N PHE A 30 2.73 -8.18 -13.38
CA PHE A 30 3.64 -7.99 -12.24
C PHE A 30 4.98 -8.64 -12.56
N SER A 31 6.07 -7.91 -12.30
CA SER A 31 7.43 -8.36 -12.57
C SER A 31 8.22 -8.50 -11.28
N ASP A 32 8.96 -9.60 -11.16
CA ASP A 32 9.91 -9.84 -10.07
C ASP A 32 11.33 -9.40 -10.41
N ALA A 33 11.53 -8.69 -11.52
CA ALA A 33 12.83 -8.17 -11.92
C ALA A 33 13.39 -7.14 -10.90
N ASP A 34 14.71 -7.05 -10.83
CA ASP A 34 15.41 -6.10 -9.95
C ASP A 34 15.13 -4.63 -10.30
N CYS A 35 14.69 -4.33 -11.53
CA CYS A 35 14.29 -2.97 -11.92
C CYS A 35 12.87 -2.59 -11.47
N ASN A 36 12.06 -3.56 -11.01
CA ASN A 36 10.71 -3.34 -10.47
C ASN A 36 10.70 -3.39 -8.94
N VAL A 37 11.48 -4.30 -8.36
CA VAL A 37 11.53 -4.51 -6.90
C VAL A 37 12.95 -4.78 -6.45
N TRP A 38 13.51 -3.92 -5.60
CA TRP A 38 14.79 -4.15 -4.96
C TRP A 38 14.86 -3.48 -3.58
N VAL A 39 15.86 -3.88 -2.79
CA VAL A 39 16.21 -3.22 -1.54
C VAL A 39 17.57 -2.57 -1.74
N ASP A 40 17.68 -1.26 -1.50
CA ASP A 40 18.93 -0.53 -1.70
C ASP A 40 19.94 -0.77 -0.57
N ALA A 41 21.16 -0.24 -0.72
CA ALA A 41 22.22 -0.35 0.27
C ALA A 41 21.90 0.32 1.62
N ARG A 42 20.84 1.13 1.70
CA ARG A 42 20.33 1.74 2.94
C ARG A 42 19.19 0.93 3.57
N GLY A 43 18.84 -0.22 2.99
CA GLY A 43 17.77 -1.09 3.47
C GLY A 43 16.37 -0.62 3.08
N ARG A 44 16.24 0.31 2.12
CA ARG A 44 14.95 0.84 1.68
C ARG A 44 14.40 -0.01 0.55
N LEU A 45 13.11 -0.32 0.59
CA LEU A 45 12.40 -1.02 -0.47
C LEU A 45 12.03 -0.05 -1.59
N HIS A 46 12.32 -0.42 -2.82
CA HIS A 46 11.90 0.29 -4.02
C HIS A 46 10.84 -0.54 -4.74
N LEU A 47 9.71 0.08 -5.04
CA LEU A 47 8.67 -0.45 -5.93
C LEU A 47 8.59 0.46 -7.14
N LYS A 48 8.74 -0.11 -8.33
CA LYS A 48 8.77 0.64 -9.57
C LYS A 48 7.86 0.02 -10.63
N ILE A 49 7.02 0.87 -11.21
CA ILE A 49 6.32 0.60 -12.45
C ILE A 49 7.30 0.87 -13.59
N THR A 50 7.62 -0.15 -14.37
CA THR A 50 8.60 -0.07 -15.47
C THR A 50 7.94 -0.26 -16.83
N ARG A 51 8.59 0.27 -17.87
CA ARG A 51 8.18 0.09 -19.26
C ARG A 51 9.18 -0.82 -19.98
N ASN A 52 8.74 -2.01 -20.35
CA ASN A 52 9.50 -2.95 -21.15
C ASN A 52 8.92 -3.04 -22.58
N GLY A 53 9.48 -2.23 -23.48
CA GLY A 53 8.95 -2.04 -24.83
C GLY A 53 7.55 -1.42 -24.80
N ASN A 54 6.54 -2.20 -25.21
CA ASN A 54 5.13 -1.79 -25.21
C ASN A 54 4.37 -2.26 -23.96
N ARG A 55 5.02 -2.97 -23.04
CA ARG A 55 4.39 -3.49 -21.82
C ARG A 55 4.77 -2.63 -20.63
N TRP A 56 3.80 -2.48 -19.73
CA TRP A 56 3.99 -1.87 -18.43
C TRP A 56 3.89 -2.96 -17.37
N GLU A 57 4.85 -2.98 -16.46
CA GLU A 57 4.96 -3.99 -15.42
C GLU A 57 4.94 -3.31 -14.05
N CYS A 58 4.08 -3.82 -13.18
CA CYS A 58 3.85 -3.34 -11.83
C CYS A 58 4.71 -4.10 -10.81
N ALA A 59 4.72 -3.59 -9.59
CA ALA A 59 5.47 -4.15 -8.47
C ALA A 59 4.54 -4.52 -7.31
N GLU A 60 4.73 -5.69 -6.71
CA GLU A 60 4.06 -6.08 -5.48
C GLU A 60 4.95 -7.02 -4.66
N VAL A 61 4.98 -6.78 -3.35
CA VAL A 61 5.65 -7.64 -2.38
C VAL A 61 4.66 -8.09 -1.31
N ILE A 62 4.80 -9.34 -0.88
CA ILE A 62 3.88 -10.01 0.05
C ILE A 62 4.68 -10.60 1.20
N CYS A 63 4.40 -10.17 2.42
CA CYS A 63 5.07 -10.69 3.60
C CYS A 63 4.77 -12.20 3.72
N THR A 64 5.78 -13.01 4.07
CA THR A 64 5.57 -14.45 4.22
C THR A 64 4.84 -14.83 5.51
N ARG A 65 4.57 -13.86 6.38
CA ARG A 65 3.96 -14.05 7.69
C ARG A 65 2.61 -13.35 7.76
N SER A 66 1.64 -14.02 8.33
CA SER A 66 0.52 -13.35 8.98
C SER A 66 0.97 -12.75 10.30
N LEU A 67 0.51 -11.53 10.60
CA LEU A 67 0.92 -10.79 11.80
C LEU A 67 -0.25 -10.57 12.77
N GLY A 68 -1.51 -10.63 12.33
CA GLY A 68 -2.67 -10.49 13.21
C GLY A 68 -2.86 -9.07 13.77
N TYR A 69 -3.56 -8.96 14.90
CA TYR A 69 -3.81 -7.68 15.57
C TYR A 69 -2.52 -6.96 15.94
N GLY A 70 -2.51 -5.64 15.86
CA GLY A 70 -1.34 -4.81 16.12
C GLY A 70 -1.34 -3.50 15.36
N THR A 71 -0.23 -2.78 15.41
CA THR A 71 -0.03 -1.55 14.66
C THR A 71 0.90 -1.80 13.49
N TYR A 72 0.43 -1.54 12.28
CA TYR A 72 1.18 -1.70 11.02
C TYR A 72 1.58 -0.31 10.53
N ARG A 73 2.88 -0.03 10.44
CA ARG A 73 3.41 1.28 10.05
C ARG A 73 4.25 1.18 8.79
N PHE A 74 3.95 2.05 7.84
CA PHE A 74 4.61 2.16 6.55
C PHE A 74 5.27 3.53 6.46
N TYR A 75 6.60 3.55 6.36
CA TYR A 75 7.38 4.78 6.29
C TYR A 75 7.81 5.00 4.84
N LEU A 76 7.39 6.11 4.24
CA LEU A 76 7.69 6.44 2.84
C LEU A 76 8.83 7.46 2.76
N ASP A 77 9.65 7.30 1.73
CA ASP A 77 10.76 8.20 1.36
C ASP A 77 10.51 8.79 -0.05
N SER A 78 9.24 8.84 -0.46
CA SER A 78 8.73 9.33 -1.74
C SER A 78 7.57 10.30 -1.54
N GLU A 79 7.46 11.26 -2.47
CA GLU A 79 6.28 12.10 -2.61
C GLU A 79 5.13 11.25 -3.21
N VAL A 80 3.91 11.37 -2.67
CA VAL A 80 2.73 10.61 -3.13
C VAL A 80 1.49 11.47 -3.40
N HIS A 81 1.58 12.79 -3.25
CA HIS A 81 0.52 13.73 -3.58
C HIS A 81 0.17 13.74 -5.08
N ASN A 82 1.21 13.70 -5.92
CA ASN A 82 1.12 13.85 -7.37
C ASN A 82 1.39 12.54 -8.13
N LEU A 83 1.01 11.39 -7.55
CA LEU A 83 0.97 10.16 -8.34
C LEU A 83 0.08 10.38 -9.57
N ASP A 84 0.55 9.86 -10.71
CA ASP A 84 -0.21 9.91 -11.95
C ASP A 84 -1.63 9.37 -11.72
N PRO A 85 -2.68 9.92 -12.34
CA PRO A 85 -4.05 9.49 -12.08
C PRO A 85 -4.34 8.01 -12.34
N ARG A 86 -3.46 7.32 -13.08
CA ARG A 86 -3.54 5.88 -13.35
C ARG A 86 -2.62 5.04 -12.45
N VAL A 87 -1.97 5.63 -11.45
CA VAL A 87 -1.08 4.91 -10.53
C VAL A 87 -1.69 4.85 -9.15
N VAL A 88 -1.58 3.68 -8.53
CA VAL A 88 -2.06 3.39 -7.18
C VAL A 88 -0.90 2.81 -6.37
N LEU A 89 -0.63 3.42 -5.23
CA LEU A 89 0.18 2.84 -4.16
C LEU A 89 -0.75 2.23 -3.11
N GLY A 90 -0.64 0.93 -2.84
CA GLY A 90 -1.37 0.25 -1.78
C GLY A 90 -0.46 -0.22 -0.65
N LEU A 91 -0.89 0.03 0.60
CA LEU A 91 -0.24 -0.37 1.85
C LEU A 91 -1.27 -1.08 2.73
N PHE A 92 -1.25 -2.42 2.76
CA PHE A 92 -2.45 -3.16 3.17
C PHE A 92 -2.19 -4.53 3.78
N THR A 93 -3.23 -5.15 4.36
CA THR A 93 -3.31 -6.59 4.63
C THR A 93 -4.20 -7.28 3.61
N TRP A 94 -3.95 -8.55 3.32
CA TRP A 94 -4.84 -9.35 2.48
C TRP A 94 -4.72 -10.84 2.78
N SER A 95 -5.85 -11.53 2.72
CA SER A 95 -6.00 -12.98 2.74
C SER A 95 -6.57 -13.47 1.41
N ASP A 96 -6.07 -14.59 0.90
CA ASP A 96 -6.68 -15.24 -0.27
C ASP A 96 -8.02 -15.93 0.08
N THR A 97 -8.39 -15.96 1.36
CA THR A 97 -9.69 -16.45 1.86
C THR A 97 -10.71 -15.30 1.85
N PRO A 98 -11.81 -15.38 1.08
CA PRO A 98 -12.79 -14.28 0.96
C PRO A 98 -13.59 -13.99 2.23
N GLN A 99 -13.58 -14.91 3.21
CA GLN A 99 -14.26 -14.72 4.48
C GLN A 99 -13.72 -13.49 5.21
N HIS A 100 -14.62 -12.73 5.83
CA HIS A 100 -14.30 -11.45 6.49
C HIS A 100 -13.68 -10.42 5.55
N GLY A 101 -14.16 -10.35 4.31
CA GLY A 101 -13.74 -9.33 3.34
C GLY A 101 -12.26 -9.41 3.01
N PHE A 102 -11.74 -10.63 2.84
CA PHE A 102 -10.31 -10.89 2.61
C PHE A 102 -9.38 -10.37 3.73
N ARG A 103 -9.95 -10.00 4.90
CA ARG A 103 -9.22 -9.39 6.02
C ARG A 103 -8.37 -8.20 5.56
N GLU A 104 -8.93 -7.42 4.65
CA GLU A 104 -8.21 -6.36 3.97
C GLU A 104 -8.49 -4.99 4.59
N ILE A 105 -7.39 -4.33 4.91
CA ILE A 105 -7.31 -3.04 5.59
C ILE A 105 -6.29 -2.25 4.78
N ASP A 106 -6.74 -1.21 4.09
CA ASP A 106 -5.94 -0.50 3.12
C ASP A 106 -5.63 0.93 3.55
N ILE A 107 -4.41 1.35 3.24
CA ILE A 107 -4.07 2.75 3.03
C ILE A 107 -3.60 2.89 1.58
N GLU A 108 -4.28 3.74 0.81
CA GLU A 108 -4.01 3.90 -0.62
C GLU A 108 -3.73 5.36 -0.97
N PHE A 109 -2.77 5.57 -1.88
CA PHE A 109 -2.57 6.84 -2.58
C PHE A 109 -2.89 6.64 -4.06
N ALA A 110 -3.93 7.32 -4.53
CA ALA A 110 -4.52 7.14 -5.86
C ALA A 110 -5.39 8.34 -6.23
N ARG A 111 -5.83 8.47 -7.48
CA ARG A 111 -6.82 9.48 -7.90
C ARG A 111 -8.08 8.81 -8.44
N PHE A 112 -8.69 7.91 -7.65
CA PHE A 112 -9.86 7.13 -8.09
C PHE A 112 -11.05 8.00 -8.54
N GLN A 113 -11.21 9.18 -7.93
CA GLN A 113 -12.27 10.13 -8.27
C GLN A 113 -11.81 11.22 -9.27
N GLY A 114 -10.75 10.94 -10.03
CA GLY A 114 -10.17 11.84 -11.02
C GLY A 114 -9.10 12.79 -10.44
N PRO A 115 -8.43 13.57 -11.31
CA PRO A 115 -7.23 14.34 -10.93
C PRO A 115 -7.46 15.39 -9.84
N ALA A 116 -8.68 15.92 -9.73
CA ALA A 116 -9.07 16.90 -8.72
C ALA A 116 -9.68 16.28 -7.45
N GLY A 117 -9.89 14.97 -7.42
CA GLY A 117 -10.44 14.25 -6.27
C GLY A 117 -9.41 14.05 -5.15
N PRO A 118 -9.82 13.41 -4.04
CA PRO A 118 -8.90 13.05 -2.97
C PRO A 118 -7.76 12.16 -3.49
N ASN A 119 -6.63 12.19 -2.78
CA ASN A 119 -5.45 11.41 -3.14
C ASN A 119 -4.95 10.47 -2.05
N GLY A 120 -5.70 10.36 -0.95
CA GLY A 120 -5.46 9.42 0.12
C GLY A 120 -6.77 8.75 0.52
N TYR A 121 -6.70 7.45 0.76
CA TYR A 121 -7.84 6.61 1.09
C TYR A 121 -7.47 5.68 2.24
N TYR A 122 -8.41 5.53 3.18
CA TYR A 122 -8.44 4.40 4.11
C TYR A 122 -9.65 3.56 3.73
N THR A 123 -9.42 2.30 3.36
CA THR A 123 -10.47 1.39 2.90
C THR A 123 -10.47 0.14 3.78
N ILE A 124 -11.66 -0.37 4.08
CA ILE A 124 -11.84 -1.69 4.68
C ILE A 124 -12.66 -2.49 3.66
N ARG A 125 -12.02 -3.46 3.01
CA ARG A 125 -12.58 -4.16 1.84
C ARG A 125 -13.68 -5.19 2.21
N PRO A 126 -14.50 -5.59 1.19
CA PRO A 126 -14.36 -5.18 -0.20
C PRO A 126 -14.82 -3.74 -0.50
N HIS A 127 -14.17 -3.07 -1.47
CA HIS A 127 -14.49 -1.75 -2.00
C HIS A 127 -15.73 -1.87 -2.91
N ASP A 128 -16.86 -2.25 -2.32
CA ASP A 128 -18.17 -2.21 -2.95
C ASP A 128 -18.98 -1.04 -2.37
N PRO A 129 -19.98 -0.52 -3.11
CA PRO A 129 -20.88 0.51 -2.58
C PRO A 129 -21.43 0.14 -1.19
N GLY A 130 -21.27 1.04 -0.22
CA GLY A 130 -21.73 0.84 1.16
C GLY A 130 -20.66 0.35 2.15
N HIS A 131 -19.43 0.11 1.71
CA HIS A 131 -18.33 -0.27 2.61
C HIS A 131 -17.62 0.93 3.24
N PRO A 132 -17.02 0.77 4.44
CA PRO A 132 -16.36 1.86 5.14
C PRO A 132 -15.13 2.36 4.37
N GLN A 133 -15.18 3.62 3.99
CA GLN A 133 -14.05 4.32 3.39
C GLN A 133 -13.95 5.74 3.97
N HIS A 134 -12.73 6.19 4.21
CA HIS A 134 -12.42 7.57 4.53
C HIS A 134 -11.45 8.11 3.50
N THR A 135 -11.76 9.27 2.91
CA THR A 135 -10.92 9.92 1.90
C THR A 135 -10.34 11.21 2.45
N PHE A 136 -9.13 11.55 2.03
CA PHE A 136 -8.44 12.76 2.48
C PHE A 136 -7.53 13.32 1.38
N GLN A 137 -7.12 14.57 1.58
CA GLN A 137 -6.15 15.24 0.74
C GLN A 137 -4.77 15.21 1.42
N TRP A 138 -3.91 14.31 0.97
CA TRP A 138 -2.49 14.35 1.29
C TRP A 138 -1.85 15.60 0.65
N PRO A 139 -1.02 16.37 1.37
CA PRO A 139 -0.41 17.61 0.86
C PRO A 139 0.82 17.36 -0.02
N ALA A 140 1.06 18.28 -0.95
CA ALA A 140 2.27 18.28 -1.78
C ALA A 140 3.55 18.54 -0.98
N ASN A 141 4.70 18.24 -1.60
CA ASN A 141 6.04 18.53 -1.09
C ASN A 141 6.40 17.81 0.21
N ILE A 142 5.73 16.69 0.51
CA ILE A 142 6.06 15.83 1.65
C ILE A 142 6.65 14.53 1.12
N ARG A 143 7.97 14.39 1.26
CA ARG A 143 8.69 13.18 0.84
C ARG A 143 8.80 12.14 1.95
N GLN A 144 8.98 12.58 3.19
CA GLN A 144 9.03 11.68 4.33
C GLN A 144 7.68 11.68 5.01
N SER A 145 7.11 10.50 5.19
CA SER A 145 5.82 10.33 5.86
C SER A 145 5.71 8.97 6.50
N VAL A 146 4.78 8.87 7.44
CA VAL A 146 4.38 7.58 8.01
C VAL A 146 2.87 7.46 7.96
N HIS A 147 2.44 6.30 7.48
CA HIS A 147 1.04 5.91 7.35
C HIS A 147 0.84 4.63 8.12
N PHE A 148 -0.20 4.55 8.93
CA PHE A 148 -0.41 3.36 9.73
C PHE A 148 -1.86 3.13 10.06
N PHE A 149 -2.15 1.87 10.37
CA PHE A 149 -3.36 1.49 11.08
C PHE A 149 -3.01 0.68 12.32
N ARG A 150 -3.81 0.87 13.37
CA ARG A 150 -3.86 0.03 14.55
C ARG A 150 -5.13 -0.81 14.46
N TRP A 151 -4.95 -2.12 14.47
CA TRP A 151 -6.00 -3.12 14.37
C TRP A 151 -6.15 -3.84 15.70
N GLU A 152 -7.33 -3.66 16.30
CA GLU A 152 -7.73 -4.23 17.58
C GLU A 152 -9.05 -5.01 17.38
N PRO A 153 -9.42 -5.90 18.32
CA PRO A 153 -10.75 -6.48 18.32
C PRO A 153 -11.85 -5.41 18.26
N GLY A 154 -12.62 -5.40 17.17
CA GLY A 154 -13.73 -4.47 16.97
C GLY A 154 -13.35 -3.01 16.70
N ARG A 155 -12.06 -2.69 16.49
CA ARG A 155 -11.63 -1.32 16.21
C ARG A 155 -10.46 -1.26 15.23
N LEU A 156 -10.58 -0.36 14.25
CA LEU A 156 -9.49 0.09 13.40
C LEU A 156 -9.27 1.58 13.61
N TYR A 157 -8.01 1.97 13.73
CA TYR A 157 -7.60 3.35 13.82
C TYR A 157 -6.51 3.63 12.79
N PHE A 158 -6.75 4.56 11.89
CA PHE A 158 -5.84 4.97 10.83
C PHE A 158 -5.24 6.35 11.13
N ARG A 159 -3.99 6.56 10.75
CA ARG A 159 -3.33 7.87 10.77
C ARG A 159 -2.29 8.02 9.67
N SER A 160 -2.21 9.21 9.10
CA SER A 160 -1.17 9.64 8.15
C SER A 160 -0.49 10.90 8.65
N VAL A 161 0.84 10.89 8.73
CA VAL A 161 1.65 11.94 9.38
C VAL A 161 2.82 12.35 8.49
N ARG A 162 3.13 13.65 8.47
CA ARG A 162 4.34 14.20 7.87
C ARG A 162 5.58 13.80 8.67
N GLY A 163 6.65 13.45 7.96
CA GLY A 163 7.89 12.95 8.55
C GLY A 163 7.78 11.52 9.05
N HIS A 164 8.89 10.97 9.55
CA HIS A 164 8.96 9.59 10.07
C HIS A 164 8.70 9.51 11.59
N ARG A 165 7.77 10.33 12.10
CA ARG A 165 7.36 10.31 13.52
C ARG A 165 5.88 9.94 13.62
N PRO A 166 5.53 8.67 13.95
CA PRO A 166 4.14 8.23 14.07
C PRO A 166 3.36 9.02 15.13
N ASP A 167 4.07 9.43 16.18
CA ASP A 167 3.59 10.27 17.28
C ASP A 167 4.32 11.61 17.22
N PRO A 168 3.87 12.55 16.38
CA PRO A 168 4.52 13.85 16.23
C PRO A 168 4.27 14.72 17.48
N SER A 169 5.23 15.56 17.83
CA SER A 169 5.09 16.53 18.91
C SER A 169 4.14 17.69 18.59
N SER A 170 3.83 17.90 17.30
CA SER A 170 2.89 18.91 16.82
C SER A 170 1.73 18.26 16.10
N ALA A 171 0.50 18.62 16.50
CA ALA A 171 -0.72 18.18 15.83
C ALA A 171 -0.76 18.59 14.34
N SER A 172 -0.07 19.67 13.95
CA SER A 172 0.00 20.11 12.54
C SER A 172 0.72 19.15 11.59
N ALA A 173 1.47 18.18 12.13
CA ALA A 173 2.08 17.12 11.32
C ALA A 173 1.09 16.01 10.96
N ILE A 174 -0.01 15.87 11.70
CA ILE A 174 -1.07 14.89 11.43
C ILE A 174 -1.92 15.43 10.27
N VAL A 175 -2.05 14.64 9.20
CA VAL A 175 -2.79 15.04 8.00
C VAL A 175 -4.19 14.45 7.98
N ALA A 176 -4.34 13.19 8.37
CA ALA A 176 -5.63 12.51 8.39
C ALA A 176 -5.65 11.42 9.46
N GLU A 177 -6.80 11.27 10.10
CA GLU A 177 -7.09 10.25 11.09
C GLU A 177 -8.51 9.73 10.88
N TRP A 178 -8.71 8.43 11.13
CA TRP A 178 -10.03 7.84 11.08
C TRP A 178 -10.13 6.67 12.05
N THR A 179 -11.18 6.63 12.85
CA THR A 179 -11.51 5.47 13.68
C THR A 179 -12.77 4.81 13.14
N TYR A 180 -12.71 3.49 12.99
CA TYR A 180 -13.84 2.67 12.61
C TYR A 180 -14.07 1.57 13.66
N THR A 181 -15.31 1.48 14.16
CA THR A 181 -15.74 0.49 15.19
C THR A 181 -16.98 -0.28 14.75
N GLY A 182 -17.28 -0.31 13.46
CA GLY A 182 -18.45 -1.01 12.94
C GLY A 182 -18.17 -2.48 12.62
N SER A 183 -19.18 -3.15 12.08
CA SER A 183 -19.20 -4.60 11.84
C SER A 183 -18.19 -5.09 10.79
N PHE A 184 -17.59 -4.20 10.01
CA PHE A 184 -16.62 -4.55 8.98
C PHE A 184 -15.19 -4.71 9.50
N VAL A 185 -14.91 -4.51 10.80
CA VAL A 185 -13.59 -4.81 11.35
C VAL A 185 -13.37 -6.34 11.27
N PRO A 186 -12.42 -6.83 10.45
CA PRO A 186 -12.21 -8.26 10.32
C PRO A 186 -11.50 -8.82 11.57
N PRO A 187 -11.69 -10.11 11.91
CA PRO A 187 -10.78 -10.83 12.80
C PRO A 187 -9.50 -11.23 12.05
N PRO A 188 -8.37 -11.40 12.75
CA PRO A 188 -7.15 -11.94 12.16
C PRO A 188 -7.32 -13.40 11.79
N GLY A 189 -6.42 -13.89 10.95
CA GLY A 189 -6.39 -15.25 10.45
C GLY A 189 -5.15 -15.48 9.59
N ASP A 190 -5.35 -15.59 8.28
CA ASP A 190 -4.32 -15.91 7.28
C ASP A 190 -3.89 -14.69 6.45
N GLU A 191 -4.31 -13.49 6.84
CA GLU A 191 -3.91 -12.26 6.16
C GLU A 191 -2.41 -12.03 6.27
N ASN A 192 -1.83 -11.36 5.29
CA ASN A 192 -0.43 -10.95 5.29
C ASN A 192 -0.33 -9.48 4.86
N PRO A 193 0.63 -8.72 5.42
CA PRO A 193 0.94 -7.40 4.89
C PRO A 193 1.44 -7.49 3.45
N ARG A 194 1.00 -6.54 2.62
CA ARG A 194 1.37 -6.39 1.22
C ARG A 194 1.64 -4.92 0.90
N LEU A 195 2.55 -4.69 -0.05
CA LEU A 195 2.80 -3.38 -0.64
C LEU A 195 2.79 -3.53 -2.15
N ASN A 196 2.09 -2.67 -2.86
CA ASN A 196 2.07 -2.67 -4.32
C ASN A 196 2.12 -1.27 -4.91
N LEU A 197 2.61 -1.18 -6.14
CA LEU A 197 2.54 -0.01 -7.00
C LEU A 197 2.03 -0.50 -8.36
N TRP A 198 0.80 -0.12 -8.70
CA TRP A 198 0.06 -0.73 -9.82
C TRP A 198 -0.72 0.28 -10.64
N LEU A 199 -1.19 -0.14 -11.83
CA LEU A 199 -1.91 0.71 -12.76
C LEU A 199 -3.43 0.53 -12.69
N LEU A 200 -4.14 1.62 -12.46
CA LEU A 200 -5.61 1.65 -12.51
C LEU A 200 -6.08 1.19 -13.90
N ASP A 201 -6.97 0.19 -13.92
CA ASP A 201 -7.46 -0.47 -15.13
C ASP A 201 -6.36 -1.00 -16.08
N GLY A 202 -5.15 -1.22 -15.57
CA GLY A 202 -3.99 -1.66 -16.35
C GLY A 202 -3.52 -0.61 -17.37
N GLN A 203 -3.99 0.63 -17.26
CA GLN A 203 -3.67 1.70 -18.19
C GLN A 203 -2.32 2.34 -17.86
N PRO A 204 -1.45 2.59 -18.85
CA PRO A 204 -0.15 3.19 -18.59
C PRO A 204 -0.29 4.61 -18.01
N PRO A 205 0.69 5.10 -17.23
CA PRO A 205 0.70 6.47 -16.72
C PRO A 205 0.42 7.49 -17.83
N THR A 206 -0.37 8.52 -17.52
CA THR A 206 -0.84 9.51 -18.51
C THR A 206 0.29 10.29 -19.16
N ASP A 207 1.42 10.45 -18.47
CA ASP A 207 2.61 11.11 -18.99
C ASP A 207 3.62 10.15 -19.65
N GLY A 208 3.31 8.85 -19.68
CA GLY A 208 4.14 7.81 -20.26
C GLY A 208 5.47 7.55 -19.54
N ARG A 209 5.63 8.02 -18.30
CA ARG A 209 6.85 7.83 -17.50
C ARG A 209 6.74 6.69 -16.51
N GLU A 210 7.88 6.06 -16.22
CA GLU A 210 8.01 5.11 -15.12
C GLU A 210 7.80 5.81 -13.78
N VAL A 211 7.22 5.11 -12.81
CA VAL A 211 6.89 5.65 -11.49
C VAL A 211 7.51 4.79 -10.41
N GLU A 212 8.14 5.43 -9.43
CA GLU A 212 8.84 4.77 -8.32
C GLU A 212 8.35 5.30 -6.97
N VAL A 213 8.09 4.38 -6.04
CA VAL A 213 7.86 4.67 -4.64
C VAL A 213 8.91 3.96 -3.80
N ILE A 214 9.53 4.70 -2.89
CA ILE A 214 10.52 4.21 -1.93
C ILE A 214 9.86 4.11 -0.56
N ILE A 215 9.92 2.93 0.03
CA ILE A 215 9.46 2.64 1.39
C ILE A 215 10.72 2.44 2.23
N SER A 216 10.98 3.35 3.16
CA SER A 216 12.18 3.32 3.99
C SER A 216 12.10 2.23 5.06
N ARG A 217 10.89 1.96 5.59
CA ARG A 217 10.68 0.99 6.65
C ARG A 217 9.24 0.48 6.68
N PHE A 218 9.09 -0.79 7.04
CA PHE A 218 7.86 -1.37 7.56
C PHE A 218 8.07 -1.74 9.03
N GLU A 219 7.09 -1.49 9.89
CA GLU A 219 7.16 -1.85 11.30
C GLU A 219 5.81 -2.42 11.74
N TYR A 220 5.86 -3.53 12.47
CA TYR A 220 4.70 -4.10 13.14
C TYR A 220 4.95 -4.19 14.64
N VAL A 221 3.99 -3.71 15.42
CA VAL A 221 3.99 -3.80 16.88
C VAL A 221 2.73 -4.57 17.29
N GLY A 222 2.89 -5.78 17.83
CA GLY A 222 1.78 -6.58 18.33
C GLY A 222 1.06 -5.91 19.50
N LEU A 223 -0.22 -6.28 19.67
CA LEU A 223 -0.99 -5.90 20.87
C LEU A 223 -0.55 -6.68 22.11
#